data_AF-A0A496QNG1-F1
#
_entry.id   AF-A0A496QNG1-F1
#
_cell.length_a   1.000
_cell.length_b   1.000
_cell.length_c   1.000
_cell.angle_alpha   90.00
_cell.angle_beta   90.00
_cell.angle_gamma   90.00
#
_symmetry.space_group_name_H-M   'P 1'
#
loop_
_entity.id
_entity.type
_entity.pdbx_description
1 polymer ?
#
loop_
_entity_poly.entity_id
_entity_poly.type
_entity_poly.pdbx_seq_one_letter_code
_entity_poly.pdbx_strand_id
1 'polypeptide(L)'
;MNVSIAGLFAAGFVPGFVMAAFLMVLSSIISLRRGYPKRNRTTIKEKLIGFEDALIPLLMPVIILGGILSGIFTPTEAAAVAVAYVAIIGFFVLKSLKAKGFSTDAYKDGPGHGSCFSYYRNRLHT
;
A
#
# COMPACT_ATOMS: atom_id res chain seq x y z
N MET A 1 28.05 9.27 -13.55
CA MET A 1 27.49 8.85 -12.25
C MET A 1 26.90 7.46 -12.43
N ASN A 2 27.58 6.43 -11.93
CA ASN A 2 27.08 5.06 -11.96
C ASN A 2 26.49 4.74 -10.58
N VAL A 3 25.24 5.11 -10.35
CA VAL A 3 24.54 4.81 -9.10
C VAL A 3 23.89 3.44 -9.24
N SER A 4 24.23 2.52 -8.34
CA SER A 4 23.62 1.18 -8.33
C SER A 4 22.19 1.27 -7.83
N ILE A 5 21.33 0.41 -8.37
CA ILE A 5 19.92 0.29 -7.96
C ILE A 5 19.84 0.00 -6.46
N ALA A 6 20.69 -0.90 -5.95
CA ALA A 6 20.81 -1.19 -4.52
C ALA A 6 21.14 0.06 -3.70
N GLY A 7 22.00 0.95 -4.19
CA GLY A 7 22.34 2.21 -3.52
C GLY A 7 21.16 3.18 -3.43
N LEU A 8 20.34 3.27 -4.49
CA LEU A 8 19.12 4.09 -4.48
C LEU A 8 18.08 3.58 -3.46
N PHE A 9 17.93 2.26 -3.35
CA PHE A 9 17.02 1.66 -2.35
C PHE A 9 17.55 1.83 -0.92
N ALA A 10 18.85 1.62 -0.68
CA ALA A 10 19.46 1.84 0.62
C ALA A 10 19.31 3.31 1.07
N ALA A 11 19.48 4.26 0.13
CA ALA A 11 19.25 5.68 0.39
C ALA A 11 17.79 6.01 0.74
N GLY A 12 16.82 5.24 0.21
CA GLY A 12 15.39 5.41 0.49
C GLY A 12 14.91 4.82 1.83
N PHE A 13 15.67 3.89 2.42
CA PHE A 13 15.24 3.18 3.63
C PHE A 13 15.11 4.11 4.85
N VAL A 14 16.14 4.93 5.10
CA VAL A 14 16.16 5.90 6.20
C VAL A 14 15.02 6.92 6.11
N PRO A 15 14.85 7.67 4.99
CA PRO A 15 13.75 8.63 4.88
C PRO A 15 12.37 7.95 4.90
N GLY A 16 12.25 6.72 4.40
CA GLY A 16 11.01 5.94 4.48
C GLY A 16 10.57 5.66 5.91
N PHE A 17 11.49 5.21 6.77
CA PHE A 17 11.21 4.98 8.19
C PHE A 17 10.89 6.27 8.94
N VAL A 18 11.62 7.36 8.66
CA VAL A 18 11.35 8.68 9.25
C VAL A 18 9.94 9.15 8.87
N MET A 19 9.55 8.99 7.61
CA MET A 19 8.20 9.35 7.14
C MET A 19 7.11 8.49 7.79
N ALA A 20 7.32 7.18 7.88
CA ALA A 20 6.38 6.27 8.54
C ALA A 20 6.17 6.64 10.02
N ALA A 21 7.25 6.97 10.74
CA ALA A 21 7.18 7.41 12.13
C ALA A 21 6.41 8.75 12.25
N PHE A 22 6.71 9.72 11.40
CA PHE A 22 6.01 11.01 11.37
C PHE A 22 4.51 10.82 11.12
N LEU A 23 4.14 9.99 10.15
CA LEU A 23 2.73 9.72 9.84
C LEU A 23 2.01 8.99 10.97
N MET A 24 2.66 8.02 11.62
CA MET A 24 2.09 7.35 12.80
C MET A 24 1.82 8.32 13.95
N VAL A 25 2.77 9.22 14.23
CA VAL A 25 2.62 10.25 15.27
C VAL A 25 1.51 11.23 14.91
N LEU A 26 1.52 11.79 13.70
CA LEU A 26 0.50 12.75 13.25
C LEU A 26 -0.89 12.14 13.25
N SER A 27 -1.04 10.91 12.72
CA SER A 27 -2.31 10.18 12.74
C SER A 27 -2.82 9.98 14.17
N SER A 28 -1.94 9.61 15.10
CA SER A 28 -2.29 9.44 16.51
C SER A 28 -2.76 10.75 17.14
N ILE A 29 -2.04 11.86 16.92
CA ILE A 29 -2.42 13.18 17.43
C ILE A 29 -3.78 13.62 16.87
N ILE A 30 -3.99 13.48 15.56
CA ILE A 30 -5.26 13.84 14.91
C ILE A 30 -6.40 13.00 15.47
N SER A 31 -6.18 11.69 15.64
CA SER A 31 -7.19 10.78 16.18
C SER A 31 -7.57 11.11 17.62
N LEU A 32 -6.61 11.53 18.45
CA LEU A 32 -6.87 11.97 19.81
C LEU A 32 -7.61 13.31 19.84
N ARG A 33 -7.20 14.28 19.00
CA ARG A 33 -7.81 15.62 18.95
C ARG A 33 -9.22 15.64 18.38
N ARG A 34 -9.53 14.76 17.42
CA ARG A 34 -10.85 14.69 16.77
C ARG A 34 -11.80 13.67 17.40
N GLY A 35 -11.35 12.97 18.46
CA GLY A 35 -12.20 12.04 19.20
C GLY A 35 -12.77 10.89 18.36
N TYR A 36 -12.00 10.36 17.41
CA TYR A 36 -12.50 9.26 16.57
C TYR A 36 -12.91 8.05 17.42
N PRO A 37 -14.03 7.37 17.06
CA PRO A 37 -14.53 6.24 17.83
C PRO A 37 -13.47 5.12 17.87
N LYS A 38 -12.99 4.79 19.07
CA LYS A 38 -12.09 3.66 19.27
C LYS A 38 -12.89 2.38 19.02
N ARG A 39 -12.60 1.69 17.92
CA ARG A 39 -13.07 0.31 17.73
C ARG A 39 -12.58 -0.54 18.90
N ASN A 40 -13.35 -1.57 19.27
CA ASN A 40 -12.95 -2.52 20.30
C ASN A 40 -11.50 -3.00 20.07
N ARG A 41 -10.71 -3.16 21.13
CA ARG A 41 -9.29 -3.53 20.99
C ARG A 41 -9.21 -4.81 20.17
N THR A 42 -8.63 -4.71 18.98
CA THR A 42 -8.40 -5.86 18.12
C THR A 42 -7.52 -6.85 18.86
N THR A 43 -7.97 -8.10 18.91
CA THR A 43 -7.24 -9.20 19.56
C THR A 43 -5.94 -9.46 18.80
N ILE A 44 -4.91 -9.99 19.46
CA ILE A 44 -3.63 -10.35 18.81
C ILE A 44 -3.88 -11.27 17.60
N LYS A 45 -4.86 -12.17 17.68
CA LYS A 45 -5.31 -13.00 16.56
C LYS A 45 -5.80 -12.19 15.36
N GLU A 46 -6.63 -11.17 15.57
CA GLU A 46 -7.12 -10.31 14.47
C GLU A 46 -5.99 -9.48 13.84
N LYS A 47 -5.01 -9.05 14.65
CA LYS A 47 -3.81 -8.37 14.15
C LYS A 47 -2.96 -9.28 13.27
N LEU A 48 -2.82 -10.56 13.64
CA LEU A 48 -2.06 -11.55 12.86
C LEU A 48 -2.78 -11.88 11.54
N ILE A 49 -4.11 -12.08 11.59
CA ILE A 49 -4.91 -12.31 10.39
C ILE A 49 -4.79 -11.12 9.42
N GLY A 50 -4.90 -9.89 9.92
CA GLY A 50 -4.72 -8.70 9.08
C GLY A 50 -3.27 -8.48 8.60
N PHE A 51 -2.28 -9.05 9.29
CA PHE A 51 -0.88 -8.99 8.87
C PHE A 51 -0.59 -9.96 7.71
N GLU A 52 -1.24 -11.13 7.69
CA GLU A 52 -1.13 -12.08 6.58
C GLU A 52 -1.55 -11.43 5.25
N ASP A 53 -2.65 -10.67 5.25
CA ASP A 53 -3.10 -9.92 4.07
C ASP A 53 -2.09 -8.86 3.61
N ALA A 54 -1.31 -8.29 4.53
CA ALA A 54 -0.28 -7.31 4.23
C ALA A 54 1.05 -7.92 3.75
N LEU A 55 1.32 -9.19 4.06
CA LEU A 55 2.53 -9.88 3.61
C LEU A 55 2.55 -10.09 2.10
N ILE A 56 1.40 -10.41 1.51
CA ILE A 56 1.28 -10.69 0.07
C ILE A 56 1.71 -9.49 -0.80
N PRO A 57 1.25 -8.25 -0.55
CA PRO A 57 1.78 -7.06 -1.23
C PRO A 57 3.25 -6.77 -0.93
N LEU A 58 3.71 -7.05 0.30
CA LEU A 58 5.09 -6.76 0.74
C LEU A 58 6.13 -7.64 0.04
N LEU A 59 5.73 -8.79 -0.51
CA LEU A 59 6.59 -9.63 -1.33
C LEU A 59 6.97 -8.98 -2.67
N MET A 60 6.21 -8.00 -3.17
CA MET A 60 6.48 -7.39 -4.48
C MET A 60 7.87 -6.72 -4.55
N PRO A 61 8.28 -5.83 -3.63
CA PRO A 61 9.65 -5.33 -3.57
C PRO A 61 10.71 -6.44 -3.51
N VAL A 62 10.44 -7.54 -2.81
CA VAL A 62 11.38 -8.67 -2.69
C VAL A 62 11.52 -9.40 -4.02
N ILE A 63 10.44 -9.62 -4.76
CA ILE A 63 10.46 -10.25 -6.09
C ILE A 63 11.23 -9.37 -7.08
N ILE A 64 10.96 -8.06 -7.09
CA ILE A 64 11.60 -7.11 -8.01
C ILE A 64 13.09 -6.98 -7.68
N LEU A 65 13.43 -6.69 -6.42
CA LEU A 65 14.81 -6.52 -6.00
C LEU A 65 15.58 -7.83 -6.06
N GLY A 66 14.97 -8.93 -5.62
CA GLY A 66 15.55 -10.26 -5.71
C GLY A 66 15.86 -10.64 -7.15
N GLY A 67 14.90 -10.46 -8.07
CA GLY A 67 15.08 -10.78 -9.48
C GLY A 67 16.14 -9.93 -10.18
N ILE A 68 16.19 -8.62 -9.89
CA ILE A 68 17.18 -7.71 -10.48
C ILE A 68 18.58 -7.93 -9.89
N LEU A 69 18.70 -8.04 -8.56
CA LEU A 69 20.01 -8.15 -7.88
C LEU A 69 20.65 -9.53 -8.06
N SER A 70 19.85 -10.59 -8.22
CA SER A 70 20.35 -11.93 -8.56
C SER A 70 20.70 -12.10 -10.05
N GLY A 71 20.35 -11.12 -10.90
CA GLY A 71 20.57 -11.19 -12.34
C GLY A 71 19.64 -12.16 -13.08
N ILE A 72 18.56 -12.63 -12.43
CA ILE A 72 17.56 -13.51 -13.07
C ILE A 72 16.77 -12.74 -14.14
N PHE A 73 16.44 -11.47 -13.87
CA PHE A 73 15.69 -10.63 -14.79
C PHE A 73 16.27 -9.21 -14.87
N THR A 74 16.17 -8.60 -16.04
CA THR A 74 16.50 -7.19 -16.23
C THR A 74 15.40 -6.28 -15.64
N PRO A 75 15.69 -4.99 -15.35
CA PRO A 75 14.69 -4.08 -14.77
C PRO A 75 13.39 -3.96 -15.59
N THR A 76 13.49 -4.10 -16.91
CA THR A 76 12.35 -4.07 -17.84
C THR A 76 11.48 -5.33 -17.74
N GLU A 77 12.10 -6.51 -17.58
CA GLU A 77 11.38 -7.77 -17.37
C GLU A 77 10.75 -7.82 -15.97
N ALA A 78 11.47 -7.32 -14.96
CA ALA A 78 10.97 -7.21 -13.60
C ALA A 78 9.70 -6.34 -13.51
N ALA A 79 9.62 -5.27 -14.31
CA ALA A 79 8.42 -4.44 -14.40
C ALA A 79 7.21 -5.21 -14.95
N ALA A 80 7.39 -6.03 -16.00
CA ALA A 80 6.31 -6.86 -16.54
C ALA A 80 5.82 -7.91 -15.52
N VAL A 81 6.76 -8.55 -14.80
CA VAL A 81 6.44 -9.51 -13.73
C VAL A 81 5.71 -8.82 -12.58
N ALA A 82 6.11 -7.60 -12.19
CA ALA A 82 5.45 -6.84 -11.14
C ALA A 82 3.99 -6.52 -11.50
N VAL A 83 3.72 -6.10 -12.74
CA VAL A 83 2.35 -5.85 -13.21
C VAL A 83 1.52 -7.13 -13.19
N ALA A 84 2.07 -8.24 -13.68
CA ALA A 84 1.39 -9.53 -13.64
C ALA A 84 1.08 -9.97 -12.20
N TYR A 85 2.05 -9.83 -11.29
CA TYR A 85 1.91 -10.16 -9.87
C TYR A 85 0.81 -9.33 -9.19
N VAL A 86 0.83 -8.00 -9.39
CA VAL A 86 -0.18 -7.08 -8.85
C VAL A 86 -1.57 -7.40 -9.40
N ALA A 87 -1.68 -7.70 -10.69
CA ALA A 87 -2.95 -8.10 -11.29
C ALA A 87 -3.50 -9.38 -10.63
N ILE A 88 -2.67 -10.43 -10.51
CA ILE A 88 -3.07 -11.69 -9.87
C ILE A 88 -3.54 -11.44 -8.43
N ILE A 89 -2.76 -10.70 -7.63
CA ILE A 89 -3.11 -10.44 -6.24
C ILE A 89 -4.34 -9.56 -6.09
N GLY A 90 -4.46 -8.52 -6.92
CA GLY A 90 -5.62 -7.62 -6.90
C GLY A 90 -6.92 -8.34 -7.23
N PHE A 91 -6.90 -9.29 -8.16
CA PHE A 91 -8.08 -10.08 -8.53
C PHE A 91 -8.38 -11.22 -7.55
N PHE A 92 -7.36 -11.99 -7.15
CA PHE A 92 -7.57 -13.27 -6.45
C PHE A 92 -7.43 -13.18 -4.94
N VAL A 93 -6.50 -12.36 -4.44
CA VAL A 93 -6.15 -12.32 -3.01
C VAL A 93 -6.89 -11.19 -2.31
N LEU A 94 -6.58 -9.95 -2.69
CA LEU A 94 -7.22 -8.75 -2.13
C LEU A 94 -8.69 -8.64 -2.59
N LYS A 95 -9.03 -9.24 -3.75
CA LYS A 95 -10.35 -9.12 -4.41
C LYS A 95 -10.83 -7.68 -4.51
N SER A 96 -9.90 -6.72 -4.50
CA SER A 96 -10.17 -5.30 -4.60
C SER A 96 -10.49 -4.91 -6.04
N LEU A 97 -10.02 -5.69 -7.01
CA LEU A 97 -10.27 -5.47 -8.43
C LEU A 97 -11.37 -6.41 -8.92
N LYS A 98 -12.49 -5.85 -9.40
CA LYS A 98 -13.61 -6.61 -9.96
C LYS A 98 -13.53 -6.58 -11.48
N ALA A 99 -13.32 -7.74 -12.12
CA ALA A 99 -13.09 -7.87 -13.56
C ALA A 99 -14.22 -7.28 -14.45
N LYS A 100 -15.44 -7.12 -13.92
CA LYS A 100 -16.58 -6.53 -14.62
C LYS A 100 -16.67 -5.00 -14.57
N GLY A 101 -15.85 -4.32 -13.76
CA GLY A 101 -15.88 -2.86 -13.57
C GLY A 101 -14.55 -2.15 -13.85
N PHE A 102 -13.51 -2.89 -14.24
CA PHE A 102 -12.13 -2.40 -14.32
C PHE A 102 -11.98 -1.10 -15.14
N SER A 103 -12.68 -0.97 -16.27
CA SER A 103 -12.61 0.24 -17.10
C SER A 103 -13.39 1.44 -16.54
N THR A 104 -14.40 1.21 -15.70
CA THR A 104 -15.22 2.29 -15.11
C THR A 104 -14.67 2.74 -13.76
N ASP A 105 -14.11 1.84 -12.95
CA ASP A 105 -13.54 2.16 -11.64
C ASP A 105 -12.15 2.79 -11.79
N ALA A 106 -11.30 2.28 -12.68
CA ALA A 106 -9.98 2.90 -12.95
C ALA A 106 -10.07 4.33 -13.50
N TYR A 107 -11.15 4.65 -14.23
CA TYR A 107 -11.44 6.00 -14.72
C TYR A 107 -12.07 6.90 -13.64
N LYS A 108 -12.85 6.33 -12.71
CA LYS A 108 -13.50 7.07 -11.62
C LYS A 108 -12.58 7.36 -10.41
N ASP A 109 -11.49 6.60 -10.25
CA ASP A 109 -10.60 6.72 -9.08
C ASP A 109 -9.38 7.64 -9.28
N GLY A 110 -9.22 8.28 -10.45
CA GLY A 110 -8.33 9.44 -10.59
C GLY A 110 -8.97 10.72 -10.03
N PRO A 111 -8.19 11.67 -9.48
CA PRO A 111 -7.67 11.62 -8.11
C PRO A 111 -8.82 11.55 -7.06
N GLY A 112 -9.20 10.33 -6.67
CA GLY A 112 -10.33 10.02 -5.77
C GLY A 112 -10.14 10.32 -4.28
N HIS A 113 -9.37 11.34 -3.88
CA HIS A 113 -9.31 11.78 -2.47
C HIS A 113 -10.58 12.55 -2.02
N GLY A 114 -11.47 12.93 -2.95
CA GLY A 114 -12.66 13.73 -2.66
C GLY A 114 -13.88 12.94 -2.17
N SER A 115 -14.07 11.70 -2.61
CA SER A 115 -15.30 10.92 -2.33
C SER A 115 -15.35 10.44 -0.88
N CYS A 116 -14.22 9.98 -0.32
CA CYS A 116 -14.12 9.57 1.07
C CYS A 116 -14.19 10.78 2.04
N PHE A 117 -13.61 11.93 1.66
CA PHE A 117 -13.72 13.18 2.42
C PHE A 117 -15.13 13.76 2.39
N SER A 118 -15.84 13.67 1.26
CA SER A 118 -17.24 14.10 1.16
C SER A 118 -18.18 13.19 1.96
N TYR A 119 -17.92 11.88 1.98
CA TYR A 119 -18.68 10.92 2.78
C TYR A 119 -18.48 11.12 4.30
N TYR A 120 -17.28 11.48 4.74
CA TYR A 120 -17.00 11.80 6.15
C TYR A 120 -17.54 13.18 6.55
N ARG A 121 -17.46 14.18 5.67
CA ARG A 121 -18.00 15.54 5.89
C ARG A 121 -19.51 15.54 6.06
N ASN A 122 -20.24 14.73 5.29
CA ASN A 122 -21.71 14.67 5.39
C ASN A 122 -22.21 13.91 6.63
N ARG A 123 -21.32 13.19 7.34
CA ARG A 123 -21.64 12.40 8.54
C ARG A 123 -21.22 13.06 9.86
N LEU A 124 -20.59 14.23 9.78
CA LEU A 124 -20.19 15.06 10.92
C LEU A 124 -21.21 16.15 11.27
N HIS A 125 -22.33 16.22 10.53
CA HIS A 125 -23.43 17.18 10.71
C HIS A 125 -24.73 16.55 11.23
N THR A 126 -24.66 15.34 11.82
CA THR A 126 -25.75 14.65 12.51
C THR A 126 -25.23 14.04 13.80
#